data_AF-A0A8J3NVS1-F1
#
_entry.id   AF-A0A8J3NVS1-F1
#
_cell.length_a   1.000
_cell.length_b   1.000
_cell.length_c   1.000
_cell.angle_alpha   90.00
_cell.angle_beta   90.00
_cell.angle_gamma   90.00
#
_symmetry.space_group_name_H-M   'P 1'
#
loop_
_entity.id
_entity.type
_entity.pdbx_description
1 polymer ?
#
loop_
_entity_poly.entity_id
_entity_poly.type
_entity_poly.pdbx_seq_one_letter_code
_entity_poly.pdbx_strand_id
1 'polypeptide(L)'
;MSRVVRSLAVAAAGLAAFAVASPAQASSATRVLQSGHVQFFADDTHPGDLMVDVSRQDGVATLDVEWYSQTCQDAGDTWSCDYVWRRAFGVTPAVFDFSLRSTTVVAAVTYRESRYTCSFDGEQETCTDLVDAGTASTDLSVTWTATERPTTSTYRDETGALCVSRANQAPATGSAFGETYVGRDQISALSQQRCVG
;
A
#
# COMPACT_ATOMS: atom_id res chain seq x y z
N MET A 1 -53.36 -55.54 66.46
CA MET A 1 -52.16 -54.67 66.59
C MET A 1 -51.28 -54.97 65.36
N SER A 2 -51.57 -54.34 64.21
CA SER A 2 -50.88 -53.18 63.58
C SER A 2 -49.36 -53.34 63.45
N ARG A 3 -48.67 -53.12 62.31
CA ARG A 3 -48.93 -52.91 60.87
C ARG A 3 -47.52 -52.77 60.22
N VAL A 4 -47.27 -53.32 59.00
CA VAL A 4 -46.45 -52.75 57.88
C VAL A 4 -44.92 -52.60 58.09
N VAL A 5 -43.94 -53.18 57.38
CA VAL A 5 -43.54 -53.34 55.95
C VAL A 5 -42.97 -52.07 55.24
N ARG A 6 -41.75 -52.19 54.67
CA ARG A 6 -41.13 -51.47 53.50
C ARG A 6 -40.37 -50.11 53.66
N SER A 7 -39.06 -50.18 53.33
CA SER A 7 -38.34 -49.51 52.20
C SER A 7 -37.88 -48.03 52.20
N LEU A 8 -36.72 -47.80 51.52
CA LEU A 8 -36.23 -46.60 50.78
C LEU A 8 -35.63 -45.43 51.62
N ALA A 9 -34.64 -44.61 51.22
CA ALA A 9 -33.83 -44.34 50.01
C ALA A 9 -32.63 -43.41 50.40
N VAL A 10 -31.43 -43.55 49.80
CA VAL A 10 -30.76 -42.68 48.78
C VAL A 10 -30.45 -41.22 49.18
N ALA A 11 -29.17 -40.81 49.07
CA ALA A 11 -28.64 -39.69 48.26
C ALA A 11 -27.16 -39.44 48.65
N ALA A 12 -26.16 -39.77 47.83
CA ALA A 12 -25.70 -39.17 46.56
C ALA A 12 -24.83 -37.91 46.74
N ALA A 13 -23.67 -37.96 46.10
CA ALA A 13 -22.52 -37.08 46.23
C ALA A 13 -22.74 -35.66 45.70
N GLY A 14 -22.04 -34.70 46.30
CA GLY A 14 -21.88 -33.34 45.78
C GLY A 14 -20.41 -32.97 45.68
N LEU A 15 -19.75 -33.33 44.57
CA LEU A 15 -18.46 -32.76 44.18
C LEU A 15 -18.74 -31.45 43.45
N ALA A 16 -18.43 -30.32 44.09
CA ALA A 16 -18.47 -29.02 43.45
C ALA A 16 -17.32 -28.90 42.45
N ALA A 17 -17.61 -29.05 41.16
CA ALA A 17 -16.71 -28.68 40.09
C ALA A 17 -16.71 -27.15 39.97
N PHE A 18 -15.64 -26.49 40.40
CA PHE A 18 -15.38 -25.10 40.06
C PHE A 18 -15.02 -25.05 38.58
N ALA A 19 -16.00 -24.74 37.72
CA ALA A 19 -15.74 -24.38 36.34
C ALA A 19 -15.02 -23.02 36.34
N VAL A 20 -13.69 -23.05 36.20
CA VAL A 20 -12.92 -21.86 35.90
C VAL A 20 -13.35 -21.44 34.49
N ALA A 21 -14.22 -20.43 34.40
CA ALA A 21 -14.56 -19.85 33.12
C ALA A 21 -13.27 -19.26 32.53
N SER A 22 -12.74 -19.88 31.49
CA SER A 22 -11.65 -19.30 30.71
C SER A 22 -12.08 -17.90 30.28
N PRO A 23 -11.24 -16.86 30.44
CA PRO A 23 -11.57 -15.54 29.95
C PRO A 23 -11.89 -15.66 28.47
N ALA A 24 -13.05 -15.13 28.06
CA ALA A 24 -13.42 -15.09 26.65
C ALA A 24 -12.29 -14.39 25.90
N GLN A 25 -11.61 -15.12 25.02
CA GLN A 25 -10.62 -14.55 24.12
C GLN A 25 -11.37 -13.51 23.27
N ALA A 26 -11.01 -12.24 23.43
CA ALA A 26 -11.54 -11.18 22.58
C ALA A 26 -11.19 -11.55 21.13
N SER A 27 -12.19 -11.54 20.25
CA SER A 27 -11.93 -11.73 18.83
C SER A 27 -11.02 -10.60 18.35
N SER A 28 -10.11 -10.92 17.44
CA SER A 28 -9.24 -9.92 16.85
C SER A 28 -10.08 -8.89 16.07
N ALA A 29 -9.74 -7.61 16.19
CA ALA A 29 -10.50 -6.56 15.53
C ALA A 29 -10.51 -6.77 14.00
N THR A 30 -11.62 -6.44 13.35
CA THR A 30 -11.68 -6.43 11.89
C THR A 30 -10.67 -5.42 11.36
N ARG A 31 -9.74 -5.86 10.51
CA ARG A 31 -8.74 -5.00 9.86
C ARG A 31 -9.17 -4.72 8.43
N VAL A 32 -9.09 -3.47 8.01
CA VAL A 32 -9.33 -3.04 6.62
C VAL A 32 -8.10 -2.29 6.13
N LEU A 33 -7.50 -2.79 5.04
CA LEU A 33 -6.44 -2.15 4.29
C LEU A 33 -7.02 -1.72 2.94
N GLN A 34 -6.86 -0.44 2.60
CA GLN A 34 -7.18 0.12 1.30
C GLN A 34 -5.89 0.62 0.68
N SER A 35 -5.67 0.38 -0.62
CA SER A 35 -4.45 0.85 -1.27
C SER A 35 -4.67 1.18 -2.75
N GLY A 36 -3.93 2.17 -3.22
CA GLY A 36 -3.77 2.50 -4.63
C GLY A 36 -2.30 2.55 -4.97
N HIS A 37 -1.95 1.96 -6.11
CA HIS A 37 -0.61 1.99 -6.67
C HIS A 37 -0.71 2.51 -8.10
N VAL A 38 0.21 3.37 -8.50
CA VAL A 38 0.51 3.62 -9.91
C VAL A 38 2.00 3.83 -10.10
N GLN A 39 2.54 3.26 -11.17
CA GLN A 39 3.76 3.70 -11.83
C GLN A 39 3.40 4.27 -13.20
N PHE A 40 3.64 5.56 -13.39
CA PHE A 40 3.69 6.19 -14.70
C PHE A 40 5.11 6.07 -15.23
N PHE A 41 5.27 5.52 -16.44
CA PHE A 41 6.59 5.40 -17.07
C PHE A 41 6.95 6.67 -17.81
N ALA A 42 8.25 6.97 -17.87
CA ALA A 42 8.80 8.00 -18.73
C ALA A 42 8.47 7.71 -20.19
N ASP A 43 8.24 8.77 -20.95
CA ASP A 43 7.96 8.72 -22.39
C ASP A 43 8.53 9.97 -23.07
N ASP A 44 8.29 10.13 -24.37
CA ASP A 44 8.78 11.28 -25.16
C ASP A 44 8.29 12.65 -24.63
N THR A 45 7.25 12.66 -23.79
CA THR A 45 6.64 13.86 -23.23
C THR A 45 6.90 14.04 -21.72
N HIS A 46 7.36 12.99 -21.03
CA HIS A 46 7.63 13.00 -19.59
C HIS A 46 9.02 12.44 -19.30
N PRO A 47 9.95 13.25 -18.76
CA PRO A 47 11.35 12.87 -18.61
C PRO A 47 11.62 11.86 -17.48
N GLY A 48 10.61 11.44 -16.71
CA GLY A 48 10.81 10.58 -15.57
C GLY A 48 9.61 9.75 -15.15
N ASP A 49 9.92 8.59 -14.60
CA ASP A 49 9.00 7.65 -13.98
C ASP A 49 8.47 8.24 -12.67
N LEU A 50 7.16 8.15 -12.45
CA LEU A 50 6.51 8.51 -11.20
C LEU A 50 5.81 7.30 -10.60
N MET A 51 6.24 6.89 -9.41
CA MET A 51 5.58 5.87 -8.60
C MET A 51 4.87 6.51 -7.41
N VAL A 52 3.62 6.12 -7.20
CA VAL A 52 2.77 6.60 -6.11
C VAL A 52 2.07 5.42 -5.48
N ASP A 53 2.36 5.22 -4.19
CA ASP A 53 1.72 4.22 -3.34
C ASP A 53 0.97 4.93 -2.23
N VAL A 54 -0.34 4.73 -2.15
CA VAL A 54 -1.16 5.24 -1.06
C VAL A 54 -1.83 4.07 -0.37
N SER A 55 -1.83 4.06 0.95
CA SER A 55 -2.57 3.07 1.72
C SER A 55 -3.29 3.70 2.89
N ARG A 56 -4.41 3.10 3.31
CA ARG A 56 -5.09 3.40 4.56
C ARG A 56 -5.27 2.12 5.34
N GLN A 57 -4.77 2.14 6.57
CA GLN A 57 -4.96 1.09 7.55
C GLN A 57 -5.39 1.73 8.87
N ASP A 58 -6.39 1.14 9.52
CA ASP A 58 -6.87 1.57 10.85
C ASP A 58 -7.22 3.07 10.91
N GLY A 59 -7.69 3.62 9.78
CA GLY A 59 -8.09 5.03 9.64
C GLY A 59 -6.96 6.00 9.29
N VAL A 60 -5.70 5.57 9.33
CA VAL A 60 -4.54 6.40 8.99
C VAL A 60 -4.14 6.15 7.54
N ALA A 61 -4.05 7.22 6.74
CA ALA A 61 -3.57 7.14 5.37
C ALA A 61 -2.10 7.56 5.29
N THR A 62 -1.29 6.78 4.56
CA THR A 62 0.11 7.09 4.24
C THR A 62 0.32 7.05 2.74
N LEU A 63 1.24 7.88 2.27
CA LEU A 63 1.56 8.08 0.88
C LEU A 63 3.08 8.04 0.72
N ASP A 64 3.54 7.21 -0.20
CA ASP A 64 4.92 7.11 -0.66
C ASP A 64 4.97 7.58 -2.12
N VAL A 65 5.96 8.41 -2.44
CA VAL A 65 6.13 9.01 -3.76
C VAL A 65 7.59 8.88 -4.15
N GLU A 66 7.82 8.27 -5.29
CA GLU A 66 9.15 8.17 -5.88
C GLU A 66 9.09 8.67 -7.31
N TRP A 67 10.06 9.50 -7.69
CA TRP A 67 10.23 9.96 -9.04
C TRP A 67 11.68 9.81 -9.46
N TYR A 68 11.88 9.34 -10.68
CA TYR A 68 13.19 9.05 -11.22
C TYR A 68 13.27 9.52 -12.67
N SER A 69 14.35 10.21 -13.03
CA SER A 69 14.68 10.50 -14.42
C SER A 69 16.09 10.10 -14.77
N GLN A 70 16.27 9.74 -16.03
CA GLN A 70 17.57 9.57 -16.67
C GLN A 70 17.61 10.44 -17.91
N THR A 71 18.64 11.27 -18.04
CA THR A 71 18.87 12.06 -19.25
C THR A 71 20.28 11.82 -19.73
N CYS A 72 20.43 11.30 -20.94
CA CYS A 72 21.72 10.96 -21.51
C CYS A 72 22.08 11.89 -22.65
N GLN A 73 23.36 12.23 -22.74
CA GLN A 73 23.93 13.10 -23.77
C GLN A 73 25.18 12.45 -24.36
N ASP A 74 25.29 12.50 -25.69
CA ASP A 74 26.48 12.05 -26.41
C ASP A 74 27.49 13.18 -26.55
N ALA A 75 28.76 12.89 -26.29
CA ALA A 75 29.89 13.79 -26.44
C ALA A 75 31.04 13.08 -27.16
N GLY A 76 30.86 12.79 -28.45
CA GLY A 76 31.85 12.05 -29.25
C GLY A 76 31.79 10.55 -28.95
N ASP A 77 32.91 9.96 -28.53
CA ASP A 77 33.02 8.53 -28.21
C ASP A 77 32.54 8.19 -26.77
N THR A 78 32.19 9.21 -25.99
CA THR A 78 31.66 9.07 -24.63
C THR A 78 30.19 9.49 -24.59
N TRP A 79 29.34 8.71 -23.90
CA TRP A 79 27.99 9.14 -23.54
C TRP A 79 27.88 9.27 -22.02
N SER A 80 27.14 10.27 -21.54
CA SER A 80 26.99 10.57 -20.12
C SER A 80 25.52 10.70 -19.76
N CYS A 81 25.10 10.07 -18.67
CA CYS A 81 23.74 10.12 -18.17
C CYS A 81 23.68 10.78 -16.80
N ASP A 82 22.82 11.79 -16.69
CA ASP A 82 22.41 12.37 -15.43
C ASP A 82 21.19 11.62 -14.89
N TYR A 83 21.30 11.21 -13.63
CA TYR A 83 20.25 10.53 -12.90
C TYR A 83 19.74 11.42 -11.78
N VAL A 84 18.43 11.55 -11.66
CA VAL A 84 17.78 12.30 -10.58
C VAL A 84 16.74 11.42 -9.91
N TRP A 85 16.80 11.37 -8.58
CA TRP A 85 15.85 10.68 -7.73
C TRP A 85 15.19 11.67 -6.79
N ARG A 86 13.86 11.63 -6.69
CA ARG A 86 13.08 12.42 -5.74
C ARG A 86 12.19 11.47 -4.96
N ARG A 87 12.33 11.45 -3.63
CA ARG A 87 11.65 10.46 -2.79
C ARG A 87 11.03 11.10 -1.56
N ALA A 88 9.82 10.67 -1.23
CA ALA A 88 9.12 11.00 0.00
C ALA A 88 8.37 9.77 0.49
N PHE A 89 8.50 9.46 1.78
CA PHE A 89 7.87 8.28 2.38
C PHE A 89 7.08 8.68 3.62
N GLY A 90 5.96 8.00 3.87
CA GLY A 90 5.11 8.23 5.04
C GLY A 90 4.41 9.59 5.03
N VAL A 91 4.20 10.18 3.85
CA VAL A 91 3.47 11.45 3.71
C VAL A 91 2.02 11.24 4.13
N THR A 92 1.47 12.17 4.92
CA THR A 92 0.03 12.16 5.21
C THR A 92 -0.70 12.92 4.11
N PRO A 93 -1.56 12.26 3.30
CA PRO A 93 -2.28 12.96 2.26
C PRO A 93 -3.36 13.87 2.86
N ALA A 94 -3.59 15.03 2.23
CA ALA A 94 -4.69 15.93 2.59
C ALA A 94 -6.04 15.31 2.22
N VAL A 95 -6.08 14.57 1.10
CA VAL A 95 -7.25 13.83 0.64
C VAL A 95 -6.81 12.41 0.29
N PHE A 96 -7.56 11.42 0.77
CA PHE A 96 -7.55 10.07 0.23
C PHE A 96 -8.99 9.56 0.21
N ASP A 97 -9.68 9.80 -0.90
CA ASP A 97 -11.04 9.30 -1.11
C ASP A 97 -10.95 7.98 -1.88
N PHE A 98 -11.36 6.89 -1.25
CA PHE A 98 -11.11 5.55 -1.75
C PHE A 98 -12.39 4.81 -2.11
N SER A 99 -12.42 4.28 -3.33
CA SER A 99 -13.28 3.18 -3.71
C SER A 99 -12.59 2.34 -4.79
N LEU A 100 -12.94 1.05 -4.90
CA LEU A 100 -12.45 0.17 -5.99
C LEU A 100 -12.89 0.59 -7.41
N ARG A 101 -13.65 1.69 -7.54
CA ARG A 101 -14.23 2.21 -8.78
C ARG A 101 -13.59 3.53 -9.19
N SER A 102 -13.43 4.43 -8.22
CA SER A 102 -12.73 5.70 -8.37
C SER A 102 -12.06 6.04 -7.05
N THR A 103 -10.78 6.36 -7.10
CA THR A 103 -9.98 6.76 -5.93
C THR A 103 -9.18 8.00 -6.29
N THR A 104 -9.08 8.94 -5.36
CA THR A 104 -8.28 10.16 -5.51
C THR A 104 -7.41 10.37 -4.29
N VAL A 105 -6.15 10.74 -4.52
CA VAL A 105 -5.21 11.21 -3.50
C VAL A 105 -4.71 12.61 -3.84
N VAL A 106 -4.62 13.48 -2.84
CA VAL A 106 -4.02 14.82 -2.95
C VAL A 106 -3.13 15.07 -1.75
N ALA A 107 -1.91 15.57 -1.99
CA ALA A 107 -0.94 15.85 -0.94
C ALA A 107 0.02 16.98 -1.32
N ALA A 108 0.47 17.75 -0.31
CA ALA A 108 1.69 18.53 -0.42
C ALA A 108 2.87 17.65 0.05
N VAL A 109 3.78 17.33 -0.86
CA VAL A 109 4.86 16.36 -0.66
C VAL A 109 6.17 17.10 -0.49
N THR A 110 6.77 17.01 0.70
CA THR A 110 8.18 17.39 0.90
C THR A 110 9.05 16.18 0.56
N TYR A 111 9.94 16.32 -0.42
CA TYR A 111 10.77 15.24 -0.91
C TYR A 111 12.26 15.56 -0.75
N ARG A 112 13.09 14.52 -0.70
CA ARG A 112 14.55 14.63 -0.80
C ARG A 112 14.98 14.30 -2.21
N GLU A 113 15.85 15.14 -2.77
CA GLU A 113 16.40 14.95 -4.10
C GLU A 113 17.85 14.42 -4.02
N SER A 114 18.19 13.47 -4.87
CA SER A 114 19.56 12.97 -4.99
C SER A 114 19.93 12.82 -6.46
N ARG A 115 21.20 13.07 -6.78
CA ARG A 115 21.69 13.08 -8.16
C ARG A 115 23.02 12.36 -8.26
N TYR A 116 23.27 11.74 -9.40
CA TYR A 116 24.59 11.26 -9.79
C TYR A 116 24.67 11.23 -11.31
N THR A 117 25.89 11.20 -11.83
CA THR A 117 26.15 11.14 -13.26
C THR A 117 26.99 9.91 -13.53
N CYS A 118 26.67 9.15 -14.59
CA CYS A 118 27.52 8.08 -15.08
C CYS A 118 28.00 8.40 -16.49
N SER A 119 29.29 8.24 -16.74
CA SER A 119 29.90 8.37 -18.05
C SER A 119 30.36 7.00 -18.54
N PHE A 120 30.18 6.78 -19.83
CA PHE A 120 30.41 5.51 -20.49
C PHE A 120 31.34 5.72 -21.69
N ASP A 121 32.50 5.06 -21.67
CA ASP A 121 33.51 5.08 -22.73
C ASP A 121 33.72 3.64 -23.22
N GLY A 122 33.08 3.29 -24.33
CA GLY A 122 33.00 1.90 -24.81
C GLY A 122 32.31 0.97 -23.80
N GLU A 123 33.06 0.04 -23.22
CA GLU A 123 32.58 -0.91 -22.20
C GLU A 123 32.81 -0.42 -20.75
N GLN A 124 33.52 0.70 -20.57
CA GLN A 124 33.84 1.21 -19.24
C GLN A 124 32.77 2.19 -18.74
N GLU A 125 32.20 1.91 -17.57
CA GLU A 125 31.27 2.79 -16.85
C GLU A 125 32.00 3.43 -15.65
N THR A 126 31.84 4.74 -15.50
CA THR A 126 32.33 5.50 -14.34
C THR A 126 31.24 6.44 -13.83
N CYS A 127 30.80 6.25 -12.60
CA CYS A 127 29.78 7.09 -11.97
C CYS A 127 30.38 7.99 -10.88
N THR A 128 29.81 9.18 -10.73
CA THR A 128 30.06 10.03 -9.56
C THR A 128 29.40 9.44 -8.32
N ASP A 129 29.85 9.87 -7.14
CA ASP A 129 29.11 9.61 -5.90
C ASP A 129 27.69 10.19 -5.97
N LEU A 130 26.77 9.56 -5.24
CA LEU A 130 25.42 10.07 -5.05
C LEU A 130 25.46 11.35 -4.21
N VAL A 131 25.03 12.46 -4.81
CA VAL A 131 24.95 13.77 -4.16
C VAL A 131 23.54 14.01 -3.63
N ASP A 132 23.44 14.38 -2.36
CA ASP A 132 22.20 14.91 -1.78
C ASP A 132 21.99 16.36 -2.24
N ALA A 133 20.96 16.58 -3.07
CA ALA A 133 20.62 17.91 -3.58
C ALA A 133 19.69 18.68 -2.61
N GLY A 134 19.36 18.09 -1.46
CA GLY A 134 18.55 18.70 -0.41
C GLY A 134 17.06 18.36 -0.50
N THR A 135 16.24 19.16 0.17
CA THR A 135 14.79 18.96 0.25
C THR A 135 14.03 20.05 -0.50
N ALA A 136 12.96 19.67 -1.18
CA ALA A 136 12.04 20.58 -1.86
C ALA A 136 10.59 20.08 -1.70
N SER A 137 9.63 20.77 -2.30
CA SER A 137 8.20 20.42 -2.21
C SER A 137 7.52 20.37 -3.56
N THR A 138 6.56 19.47 -3.71
CA THR A 138 5.63 19.43 -4.85
C THR A 138 4.20 19.20 -4.36
N ASP A 139 3.23 19.74 -5.08
CA ASP A 139 1.86 19.28 -4.96
C ASP A 139 1.71 17.98 -5.77
N LEU A 140 1.02 17.00 -5.21
CA LEU A 140 0.65 15.73 -5.83
C LEU A 140 -0.87 15.63 -5.92
N SER A 141 -1.37 15.21 -7.08
CA SER A 141 -2.75 14.76 -7.24
C SER A 141 -2.76 13.52 -8.14
N VAL A 142 -3.38 12.42 -7.71
CA VAL A 142 -3.56 11.21 -8.53
C VAL A 142 -5.00 10.74 -8.43
N THR A 143 -5.59 10.34 -9.55
CA THR A 143 -6.93 9.78 -9.63
C THR A 143 -6.92 8.48 -10.42
N TRP A 144 -7.35 7.39 -9.80
CA TRP A 144 -7.59 6.09 -10.41
C TRP A 144 -9.05 5.98 -10.81
N THR A 145 -9.31 5.53 -12.04
CA THR A 145 -10.68 5.26 -12.52
C THR A 145 -10.76 3.87 -13.11
N ALA A 146 -11.40 2.94 -12.38
CA ALA A 146 -11.56 1.58 -12.85
C ALA A 146 -12.70 1.47 -13.87
N THR A 147 -12.42 0.82 -14.99
CA THR A 147 -13.39 0.50 -16.04
C THR A 147 -14.09 -0.83 -15.79
N GLU A 148 -13.39 -1.76 -15.14
CA GLU A 148 -13.86 -3.12 -14.86
C GLU A 148 -14.37 -3.32 -13.43
N ARG A 149 -14.93 -4.50 -13.17
CA ARG A 149 -15.34 -4.91 -11.82
C ARG A 149 -14.12 -5.47 -11.07
N PRO A 150 -14.02 -5.24 -9.76
CA PRO A 150 -12.91 -5.79 -8.99
C PRO A 150 -12.97 -7.31 -8.96
N THR A 151 -11.81 -7.95 -9.12
CA THR A 151 -11.61 -9.36 -8.81
C THR A 151 -11.69 -9.57 -7.31
N THR A 152 -12.14 -10.74 -6.86
CA THR A 152 -12.29 -11.05 -5.43
C THR A 152 -11.66 -12.40 -5.14
N SER A 153 -10.86 -12.47 -4.08
CA SER A 153 -10.32 -13.71 -3.52
C SER A 153 -10.63 -13.80 -2.02
N THR A 154 -10.79 -15.03 -1.54
CA THR A 154 -11.02 -15.32 -0.12
C THR A 154 -9.97 -16.31 0.34
N TYR A 155 -9.33 -16.03 1.46
CA TYR A 155 -8.26 -16.86 2.03
C TYR A 155 -8.23 -16.74 3.55
N ARG A 156 -7.48 -17.63 4.22
CA ARG A 156 -7.15 -17.47 5.64
C ARG A 156 -5.72 -16.99 5.77
N ASP A 157 -5.49 -15.97 6.61
CA ASP A 157 -4.14 -15.50 6.90
C ASP A 157 -3.38 -16.48 7.83
N GLU A 158 -2.14 -16.14 8.15
CA GLU A 158 -1.27 -16.93 9.03
C GLU A 158 -1.82 -17.09 10.46
N THR A 159 -2.73 -16.21 10.88
CA THR A 159 -3.41 -16.27 12.19
C THR A 159 -4.72 -17.05 12.14
N GLY A 160 -5.12 -17.52 10.95
CA GLY A 160 -6.38 -18.23 10.72
C GLY A 160 -7.58 -17.32 10.46
N ALA A 161 -7.40 -16.00 10.46
CA ALA A 161 -8.45 -15.01 10.21
C ALA A 161 -8.95 -15.10 8.77
N LEU A 162 -10.27 -14.96 8.58
CA LEU A 162 -10.86 -15.00 7.24
C LEU A 162 -10.67 -13.65 6.56
N CYS A 163 -9.93 -13.64 5.45
CA CYS A 163 -9.65 -12.44 4.67
C CYS A 163 -10.38 -12.49 3.32
N VAL A 164 -10.93 -11.33 2.94
CA VAL A 164 -11.45 -11.06 1.60
C VAL A 164 -10.58 -9.98 0.99
N SER A 165 -9.90 -10.30 -0.11
CA SER A 165 -9.15 -9.34 -0.92
C SER A 165 -9.92 -9.03 -2.19
N ARG A 166 -9.96 -7.75 -2.55
CA ARG A 166 -10.53 -7.25 -3.79
C ARG A 166 -9.50 -6.39 -4.48
N ALA A 167 -9.32 -6.57 -5.78
CA ALA A 167 -8.37 -5.79 -6.56
C ALA A 167 -9.01 -5.36 -7.88
N ASN A 168 -8.64 -4.20 -8.38
CA ASN A 168 -9.08 -3.70 -9.68
C ASN A 168 -7.90 -3.05 -10.40
N GLN A 169 -7.66 -3.44 -11.65
CA GLN A 169 -6.77 -2.65 -12.50
C GLN A 169 -7.51 -1.37 -12.87
N ALA A 170 -6.88 -0.23 -12.61
CA ALA A 170 -7.52 1.06 -12.75
C ALA A 170 -6.54 2.03 -13.37
N PRO A 171 -6.71 2.42 -14.65
CA PRO A 171 -5.93 3.51 -15.21
C PRO A 171 -5.96 4.73 -14.30
N ALA A 172 -4.81 5.35 -14.13
CA ALA A 172 -4.69 6.58 -13.37
C ALA A 172 -4.32 7.75 -14.28
N THR A 173 -4.62 8.94 -13.79
CA THR A 173 -4.02 10.20 -14.21
C THR A 173 -3.47 10.88 -12.98
N GLY A 174 -2.42 11.69 -13.14
CA GLY A 174 -1.85 12.38 -12.00
C GLY A 174 -0.98 13.56 -12.37
N SER A 175 -0.56 14.30 -11.36
CA SER A 175 0.39 15.40 -11.50
C SER A 175 1.28 15.47 -10.27
N ALA A 176 2.58 15.69 -10.51
CA ALA A 176 3.60 15.97 -9.50
C ALA A 176 4.85 16.50 -10.19
N PHE A 177 5.71 17.18 -9.42
CA PHE A 177 7.00 17.69 -9.88
C PHE A 177 6.94 18.62 -11.10
N GLY A 178 5.80 19.30 -11.28
CA GLY A 178 5.54 20.16 -12.44
C GLY A 178 4.98 19.44 -13.67
N GLU A 179 4.84 18.11 -13.62
CA GLU A 179 4.41 17.26 -14.74
C GLU A 179 2.94 16.83 -14.60
N THR A 180 2.30 16.49 -15.73
CA THR A 180 0.94 15.95 -15.77
C THR A 180 0.88 14.66 -16.58
N TYR A 181 0.67 13.55 -15.89
CA TYR A 181 0.66 12.20 -16.43
C TYR A 181 -0.75 11.79 -16.89
N VAL A 182 -0.88 11.54 -18.20
CA VAL A 182 -2.11 11.05 -18.83
C VAL A 182 -1.84 9.72 -19.54
N GLY A 183 -2.38 8.64 -18.98
CA GLY A 183 -1.94 7.28 -19.25
C GLY A 183 -1.98 6.84 -20.72
N ARG A 184 -0.83 6.33 -21.19
CA ARG A 184 -0.78 5.28 -22.21
C ARG A 184 -0.06 4.03 -21.67
N ASP A 185 1.10 4.21 -21.04
CA ASP A 185 1.84 3.14 -20.37
C ASP A 185 1.91 3.39 -18.85
N GLN A 186 1.32 2.48 -18.08
CA GLN A 186 1.33 2.53 -16.62
C GLN A 186 1.07 1.14 -16.02
N ILE A 187 1.60 0.89 -14.82
CA ILE A 187 1.17 -0.22 -13.97
C ILE A 187 0.34 0.39 -12.85
N SER A 188 -0.96 0.08 -12.80
CA SER A 188 -1.86 0.77 -11.89
C SER A 188 -2.96 -0.14 -11.36
N ALA A 189 -3.15 -0.12 -10.04
CA ALA A 189 -4.11 -0.97 -9.36
C ALA A 189 -4.68 -0.32 -8.10
N LEU A 190 -5.93 -0.67 -7.81
CA LEU A 190 -6.60 -0.42 -6.54
C LEU A 190 -6.84 -1.75 -5.83
N SER A 191 -6.66 -1.79 -4.52
CA SER A 191 -6.97 -2.97 -3.73
C SER A 191 -7.58 -2.64 -2.38
N GLN A 192 -8.40 -3.55 -1.90
CA GLN A 192 -8.97 -3.51 -0.56
C GLN A 192 -8.95 -4.91 0.04
N GLN A 193 -8.36 -5.04 1.22
CA GLN A 193 -8.36 -6.25 2.00
C GLN A 193 -9.13 -6.03 3.30
N ARG A 194 -10.02 -6.98 3.63
CA ARG A 194 -10.73 -7.02 4.90
C ARG A 194 -10.51 -8.38 5.54
N CYS A 195 -9.94 -8.41 6.74
CA CYS A 195 -9.76 -9.62 7.54
C CYS A 195 -10.65 -9.57 8.78
N VAL A 196 -11.44 -10.61 8.99
CA VAL A 196 -12.32 -10.78 10.16
C VAL A 196 -11.62 -11.67 11.17
N GLY A 197 -11.53 -11.14 12.39
CA GLY A 197 -10.80 -11.73 13.49
C GLY A 197 -11.65 -12.03 14.71
#